data_AF-A0A9N7YV93-F1
#
_entry.id   AF-A0A9N7YV93-F1
#
_cell.length_a   1.000
_cell.length_b   1.000
_cell.length_c   1.000
_cell.angle_alpha   90.00
_cell.angle_beta   90.00
_cell.angle_gamma   90.00
#
_symmetry.space_group_name_H-M   'P 1'
#
loop_
_entity.id
_entity.type
_entity.pdbx_description
1 polymer ?
#
loop_
_entity_poly.entity_id
_entity_poly.type
_entity_poly.pdbx_seq_one_letter_code
_entity_poly.pdbx_strand_id
1 'polypeptide(L)' 'MPRELDELGLKQAELVIVRQKEDAFYYGERMRDGERGWFPASCATEITDPTAMENNVQRMKRLRKETNV' A
#
# COMPACT_ATOMS: atom_id res chain seq x y z
N MET A 1 -18.14 -6.27 -13.28
CA MET A 1 -18.15 -4.82 -13.04
C MET A 1 -16.74 -4.31 -13.30
N PRO A 2 -16.50 -3.33 -14.18
CA PRO A 2 -15.18 -2.74 -14.35
C PRO A 2 -14.85 -1.91 -13.10
N ARG A 3 -13.68 -2.13 -12.49
CA ARG A 3 -13.21 -1.42 -11.28
C ARG A 3 -12.35 -0.20 -11.59
N GLU A 4 -12.35 0.30 -12.83
CA GLU A 4 -11.42 1.35 -13.29
C GLU A 4 -11.44 2.62 -12.44
N LEU A 5 -12.58 2.99 -11.82
CA LEU A 5 -12.66 4.19 -10.97
C LEU A 5 -11.95 4.05 -9.61
N ASP A 6 -11.55 2.85 -9.23
CA ASP A 6 -10.95 2.56 -7.92
C ASP A 6 -9.53 1.98 -8.07
N GLU A 7 -8.83 2.14 -9.19
CA GLU A 7 -7.47 1.57 -9.36
C GLU A 7 -6.37 2.39 -8.66
N LEU A 8 -5.48 1.70 -7.95
CA LEU A 8 -4.32 2.28 -7.28
C LEU A 8 -3.05 2.02 -8.09
N GLY A 9 -2.54 3.06 -8.75
CA GLY A 9 -1.24 2.97 -9.41
C GLY A 9 -0.10 2.75 -8.40
N LEU A 10 0.81 1.81 -8.67
CA LEU A 10 1.98 1.56 -7.83
C LEU A 10 3.28 1.71 -8.62
N LYS A 11 4.30 2.25 -7.97
CA LYS A 11 5.68 2.28 -8.46
C LYS A 11 6.53 1.25 -7.72
N GLN A 12 7.64 0.84 -8.34
CA GLN A 12 8.59 -0.06 -7.71
C GLN A 12 9.05 0.50 -6.35
N ALA A 13 9.16 -0.38 -5.36
CA ALA A 13 9.54 -0.07 -3.98
C ALA A 13 8.56 0.83 -3.20
N GLU A 14 7.34 1.07 -3.71
CA GLU A 14 6.28 1.65 -2.89
C GLU A 14 5.73 0.63 -1.88
N LEU A 15 5.39 1.13 -0.70
CA LEU A 15 4.72 0.37 0.33
C LEU A 15 3.22 0.67 0.30
N VAL A 16 2.42 -0.37 0.53
CA VAL A 16 0.96 -0.31 0.57
C VAL A 16 0.47 -1.00 1.82
N ILE A 17 -0.45 -0.37 2.55
CA ILE A 17 -1.20 -1.05 3.61
C ILE A 17 -2.36 -1.77 2.94
N VAL A 18 -2.30 -3.10 2.91
CA VAL A 18 -3.41 -3.93 2.41
C VAL A 18 -4.56 -3.91 3.41
N ARG A 19 -5.75 -3.53 2.94
CA ARG A 19 -6.97 -3.45 3.77
C ARG A 19 -7.95 -4.58 3.46
N GLN A 20 -7.97 -5.05 2.22
CA GLN A 20 -8.78 -6.18 1.78
C GLN A 20 -8.02 -6.99 0.72
N LYS A 21 -8.19 -8.31 0.74
CA LYS A 21 -7.65 -9.23 -0.25
C LYS A 21 -8.80 -9.94 -0.95
N GLU A 22 -8.78 -9.94 -2.28
CA GLU A 22 -9.60 -10.77 -3.15
C GLU A 22 -8.68 -11.54 -4.11
N ASP A 23 -9.18 -12.62 -4.70
CA ASP A 23 -8.40 -13.64 -5.42
C ASP A 23 -7.20 -13.08 -6.21
N ALA A 24 -7.43 -12.13 -7.13
CA ALA A 24 -6.40 -11.54 -7.96
C ALA A 24 -6.08 -10.06 -7.64
N PHE A 25 -6.79 -9.46 -6.69
CA PHE A 25 -6.76 -8.02 -6.44
C PHE A 25 -6.74 -7.69 -4.95
N TYR A 26 -5.90 -6.74 -4.58
CA TYR A 26 -5.86 -6.20 -3.23
C TYR A 26 -6.36 -4.77 -3.23
N TYR A 27 -7.15 -4.42 -2.23
CA TYR A 27 -7.50 -3.03 -1.94
C TYR A 27 -6.58 -2.52 -0.85
N GLY A 28 -5.90 -1.39 -1.11
CA GLY A 28 -4.92 -0.86 -0.18
C GLY A 28 -4.82 0.66 -0.19
N GLU A 29 -3.96 1.16 0.70
CA GLU A 29 -3.61 2.57 0.82
C GLU A 29 -2.12 2.76 0.53
N ARG A 30 -1.78 3.55 -0.49
CA ARG A 30 -0.39 3.84 -0.87
C ARG A 30 0.23 4.78 0.15
N MET A 31 1.41 4.41 0.65
CA MET A 31 2.01 5.09 1.80
C MET A 31 2.49 6.52 1.51
N ARG A 32 2.84 6.82 0.25
CA ARG A 32 3.37 8.13 -0.17
C ARG A 32 2.38 9.27 0.04
N ASP A 33 1.13 9.07 -0.38
CA ASP A 33 0.12 10.12 -0.56
C ASP A 33 -1.24 9.73 0.05
N GLY A 34 -1.39 8.50 0.55
CA GLY A 34 -2.63 8.04 1.17
C GLY A 34 -3.74 7.72 0.17
N GLU A 35 -3.45 7.72 -1.13
CA GLU A 35 -4.42 7.31 -2.15
C GLU A 35 -4.83 5.84 -1.94
N ARG A 36 -6.10 5.54 -2.20
CA ARG A 36 -6.68 4.21 -1.98
C ARG A 36 -7.24 3.67 -3.27
N GLY A 37 -7.14 2.36 -3.43
CA GLY A 37 -7.66 1.68 -4.58
C GLY A 37 -7.22 0.22 -4.66
N TRP A 38 -7.70 -0.44 -5.69
CA TRP A 38 -7.40 -1.80 -6.09
C TRP A 38 -6.13 -1.84 -6.91
N PHE A 39 -5.30 -2.83 -6.65
CA PHE A 39 -4.15 -3.17 -7.47
C PHE A 39 -4.04 -4.68 -7.62
N PRO A 40 -3.48 -5.20 -8.73
CA PRO A 40 -3.27 -6.62 -8.90
C PRO A 40 -2.39 -7.17 -7.78
N ALA A 41 -2.74 -8.32 -7.21
CA ALA A 41 -1.95 -8.97 -6.17
C ALA A 41 -0.50 -9.23 -6.63
N SER A 42 -0.31 -9.51 -7.92
CA SER A 42 1.00 -9.72 -8.56
C SER A 42 1.92 -8.49 -8.57
N CYS A 43 1.40 -7.28 -8.32
CA CYS A 43 2.21 -6.07 -8.22
C CYS A 43 2.91 -5.93 -6.87
N ALA A 44 2.62 -6.80 -5.90
CA ALA A 44 3.20 -6.73 -4.55
C ALA A 44 3.72 -8.08 -4.07
N THR A 45 4.62 -8.03 -3.10
CA THR A 45 5.03 -9.19 -2.31
C THR A 45 4.69 -8.90 -0.85
N GLU A 46 4.03 -9.85 -0.20
CA GLU A 46 3.65 -9.67 1.21
C GLU A 46 4.87 -9.66 2.11
N ILE A 47 4.87 -8.73 3.06
CA ILE A 47 5.89 -8.65 4.10
C ILE A 47 5.39 -9.48 5.28
N THR A 48 5.99 -10.66 5.44
CA THR A 48 5.58 -11.63 6.48
C THR A 48 6.44 -11.55 7.75
N ASP A 49 7.60 -10.90 7.67
CA ASP A 49 8.48 -10.68 8.82
C ASP A 49 7.92 -9.56 9.74
N PRO A 50 7.60 -9.84 11.01
CA PRO A 50 7.02 -8.86 11.93
C PRO A 50 7.94 -7.66 12.20
N THR A 51 9.25 -7.88 12.28
CA THR A 51 10.24 -6.82 12.49
C THR A 51 10.33 -5.90 11.27
N ALA A 52 10.29 -6.46 10.07
CA ALA A 52 10.22 -5.68 8.82
C ALA A 52 8.92 -4.87 8.74
N MET A 53 7.79 -5.47 9.13
CA MET A 53 6.50 -4.78 9.18
C MET A 53 6.56 -3.58 10.15
N GLU A 54 7.07 -3.77 11.36
CA GLU A 54 7.18 -2.70 12.35
C GLU A 54 8.10 -1.57 11.87
N ASN A 55 9.27 -1.91 11.33
CA ASN A 55 10.20 -0.93 10.77
C ASN A 55 9.56 -0.10 9.66
N ASN A 56 8.78 -0.73 8.77
CA ASN A 56 8.06 -0.04 7.70
C ASN A 56 6.97 0.90 8.24
N VAL A 57 6.23 0.46 9.26
CA VAL A 57 5.20 1.29 9.93
C VAL A 57 5.84 2.50 10.62
N GLN A 58 6.95 2.32 11.34
CA GLN A 58 7.66 3.42 12.00
C GLN A 58 8.22 4.42 10.99
N ARG A 59 8.83 3.91 9.90
CA ARG A 59 9.31 4.75 8.80
C ARG A 59 8.18 5.56 8.18
N MET A 60 7.01 4.97 7.96
CA MET A 60 5.86 5.72 7.45
C MET A 60 5.36 6.79 8.43
N LYS A 61 5.23 6.44 9.72
CA LYS A 61 4.81 7.43 10.74
C LYS A 61 5.74 8.63 10.75
N ARG A 62 7.05 8.43 10.53
CA ARG A 62 8.02 9.50 10.37
C ARG A 62 7.75 10.33 9.11
N LEU A 63 7.67 9.68 7.94
CA LEU A 63 7.49 10.37 6.66
C LEU A 63 6.20 11.22 6.64
N ARG A 64 5.08 10.70 7.18
CA ARG A 64 3.81 11.45 7.25
C ARG A 64 3.88 12.71 8.11
N LYS A 65 4.73 12.75 9.13
CA LYS A 65 4.93 13.97 9.93
C LYS A 65 5.72 15.01 9.14
N GLU A 66 6.66 14.57 8.32
CA GLU A 66 7.55 15.44 7.53
C GLU A 66 6.86 16.04 6.29
N THR A 67 5.81 15.42 5.75
CA THR A 67 5.03 15.95 4.61
C THR A 67 3.87 16.86 5.00
N ASN A 68 3.56 17.02 6.28
CA ASN A 68 2.41 17.80 6.77
C ASN A 68 2.79 19.23 7.19
N VAL A 69 3.82 19.81 6.57
CA VAL A 69 4.39 21.15 6.78
C VAL A 69 4.22 22.02 5.54
#